data_AF-A0A8K0ZYT7-F1
#
_entry.id   AF-A0A8K0ZYT7-F1
#
_cell.length_a   1.000
_cell.length_b   1.000
_cell.length_c   1.000
_cell.angle_alpha   90.00
_cell.angle_beta   90.00
_cell.angle_gamma   90.00
#
_symmetry.space_group_name_H-M   'P 1'
#
loop_
_entity.id
_entity.type
_entity.pdbx_description
1 polymer ?
#
loop_
_entity_poly.entity_id
_entity_poly.type
_entity_poly.pdbx_seq_one_letter_code
_entity_poly.pdbx_strand_id
1 'polypeptide(L)'
;PYLYADILDFKNLQSIVVNERIDWLVHFSAILSAVGEQNVSQALQVNVEGVHNILELCRRNNLRLFCPSTIGAFGPETPSNPTPDLTIQRPKTIYGVAKVHMELLGE
;
A
#
# COMPACT_ATOMS: atom_id res chain seq x y z
N PRO A 1 11.42 3.05 -19.73
CA PRO A 1 10.49 2.17 -20.49
C PRO A 1 9.16 2.10 -19.75
N TYR A 2 8.05 1.82 -20.43
CA TYR A 2 6.77 1.50 -19.79
C TYR A 2 6.57 -0.02 -19.83
N LEU A 3 6.25 -0.62 -18.69
CA LEU A 3 5.93 -2.04 -18.55
C LEU A 3 4.60 -2.14 -17.81
N TYR A 4 3.70 -2.98 -18.32
CA TYR A 4 2.49 -3.33 -17.59
C TYR A 4 2.87 -4.22 -16.41
N ALA A 5 2.36 -3.89 -15.22
CA ALA A 5 2.60 -4.62 -13.99
C ALA A 5 1.33 -4.63 -13.13
N ASP A 6 0.77 -5.81 -12.89
CA ASP A 6 -0.30 -6.02 -11.92
C ASP A 6 0.32 -6.36 -10.57
N ILE A 7 -0.05 -5.64 -9.51
CA ILE A 7 0.46 -5.88 -8.17
C ILE A 7 0.00 -7.23 -7.58
N LEU A 8 -1.02 -7.85 -8.18
CA LEU A 8 -1.51 -9.18 -7.82
C LEU A 8 -0.76 -10.31 -8.55
N ASP A 9 -0.03 -10.01 -9.63
CA ASP A 9 0.81 -10.99 -10.34
C ASP A 9 2.25 -10.93 -9.84
N PHE A 10 2.50 -11.62 -8.72
CA PHE A 10 3.82 -11.69 -8.12
C PHE A 10 4.92 -12.21 -9.07
N LYS A 11 4.60 -13.14 -9.97
CA LYS A 11 5.59 -13.73 -10.89
C LYS A 11 6.02 -12.71 -11.94
N ASN A 12 5.06 -11.93 -12.45
CA ASN A 12 5.35 -10.85 -13.38
C ASN A 12 6.22 -9.76 -12.70
N LEU A 13 5.85 -9.32 -11.50
CA LEU A 13 6.63 -8.34 -10.74
C LEU A 13 8.08 -8.80 -10.49
N GLN A 14 8.25 -10.05 -10.06
CA GLN A 14 9.58 -10.65 -9.84
C GLN A 14 10.41 -10.65 -11.13
N SER A 15 9.78 -10.94 -12.27
CA SER A 15 10.46 -10.95 -13.57
C SER A 15 10.90 -9.54 -13.97
N ILE A 16 10.05 -8.54 -13.78
CA ILE A 16 10.37 -7.13 -14.05
C ILE A 16 11.54 -6.67 -13.18
N VAL A 17 11.47 -6.91 -11.86
CA VAL A 17 12.52 -6.49 -10.91
C VAL A 17 13.89 -7.04 -11.30
N VAL A 18 13.97 -8.34 -11.63
CA VAL A 18 15.23 -9.00 -11.98
C VAL A 18 15.76 -8.53 -13.34
N ASN A 19 14.90 -8.47 -14.36
CA ASN A 19 15.32 -8.15 -15.73
C ASN A 19 15.76 -6.68 -15.86
N GLU A 20 15.03 -5.77 -15.22
CA GLU A 20 15.31 -4.33 -15.25
C GLU A 20 16.31 -3.91 -14.16
N ARG A 21 16.75 -4.84 -13.30
CA ARG A 21 17.70 -4.60 -12.19
C ARG A 21 17.25 -3.46 -11.27
N ILE A 22 15.99 -3.50 -10.88
CA ILE A 22 15.37 -2.50 -10.00
C ILE A 22 16.03 -2.56 -8.62
N ASP A 23 16.31 -1.39 -8.02
CA ASP A 23 16.85 -1.25 -6.65
C ASP A 23 15.95 -0.38 -5.74
N TRP A 24 15.10 0.47 -6.33
CA TRP A 24 14.05 1.23 -5.66
C TRP A 24 12.68 0.89 -6.23
N LEU A 25 11.70 0.69 -5.34
CA LEU A 25 10.30 0.55 -5.68
C LEU A 25 9.49 1.66 -5.01
N VAL A 26 8.71 2.39 -5.80
CA VAL A 26 7.75 3.40 -5.34
C VAL A 26 6.34 2.85 -5.60
N HIS A 27 5.62 2.47 -4.56
CA HIS A 27 4.35 1.74 -4.67
C HIS A 27 3.15 2.69 -4.64
N PHE A 28 2.64 3.09 -5.81
CA PHE A 28 1.48 3.98 -5.94
C PHE A 28 0.16 3.28 -6.28
N SER A 29 0.17 1.97 -6.55
CA SER A 29 -1.04 1.24 -6.90
C SER A 29 -1.97 1.12 -5.69
N ALA A 30 -3.20 1.61 -5.81
CA ALA A 30 -4.23 1.48 -4.80
C ALA A 30 -5.64 1.75 -5.39
N ILE A 31 -6.66 1.18 -4.77
CA ILE A 31 -8.05 1.61 -4.91
C ILE A 31 -8.36 2.58 -3.78
N LEU A 32 -8.63 3.85 -4.12
CA LEU A 32 -8.90 4.93 -3.16
C LEU A 32 -10.30 4.82 -2.54
N SER A 33 -10.53 5.52 -1.42
CA SER A 33 -11.75 5.44 -0.61
C SER A 33 -13.06 5.53 -1.40
N ALA A 34 -13.22 6.54 -2.27
CA ALA A 34 -14.47 6.75 -3.00
C ALA A 34 -14.92 5.54 -3.84
N VAL A 35 -13.96 4.81 -4.42
CA VAL A 35 -14.22 3.60 -5.22
C VAL A 35 -14.17 2.35 -4.34
N GLY A 36 -13.28 2.32 -3.36
CA GLY A 36 -13.07 1.17 -2.49
C GLY A 36 -14.28 0.81 -1.66
N GLU A 37 -15.06 1.79 -1.19
CA GLU A 37 -16.31 1.52 -0.47
C GLU A 37 -17.40 0.89 -1.35
N GLN A 38 -17.35 1.10 -2.67
CA GLN A 38 -18.30 0.49 -3.61
C GLN A 38 -17.95 -0.97 -3.90
N ASN A 39 -16.66 -1.34 -3.81
CA ASN A 39 -16.18 -2.71 -4.00
C ASN A 39 -15.07 -3.07 -3.00
N VAL A 40 -15.50 -3.35 -1.78
CA VAL A 40 -14.62 -3.66 -0.63
C VAL A 40 -13.73 -4.88 -0.92
N SER A 41 -14.26 -5.92 -1.56
CA SER A 41 -13.49 -7.13 -1.87
C SER A 41 -12.31 -6.83 -2.78
N GLN A 42 -12.54 -6.07 -3.85
CA GLN A 42 -11.48 -5.69 -4.77
C GLN A 42 -10.48 -4.72 -4.12
N ALA A 43 -10.97 -3.79 -3.29
CA ALA A 43 -10.09 -2.88 -2.55
C ALA A 43 -9.17 -3.63 -1.58
N LEU A 44 -9.66 -4.67 -0.91
CA LEU A 44 -8.85 -5.53 -0.04
C LEU A 44 -7.80 -6.30 -0.83
N GLN A 45 -8.18 -6.92 -1.96
CA GLN A 45 -7.22 -7.62 -2.82
C GLN A 45 -6.08 -6.67 -3.24
N VAL A 46 -6.42 -5.53 -3.84
CA VAL A 46 -5.41 -4.58 -4.33
C VAL A 46 -4.61 -3.97 -3.19
N ASN A 47 -5.25 -3.40 -2.17
CA ASN A 47 -4.56 -2.60 -1.17
C ASN A 47 -3.89 -3.42 -0.06
N VAL A 48 -4.35 -4.64 0.21
CA VAL A 48 -3.78 -5.51 1.27
C VAL A 48 -2.93 -6.61 0.66
N GLU A 49 -3.50 -7.47 -0.19
CA GLU A 49 -2.73 -8.56 -0.81
C GLU A 49 -1.64 -8.01 -1.74
N GLY A 50 -1.94 -6.95 -2.49
CA GLY A 50 -0.95 -6.25 -3.31
C GLY A 50 0.21 -5.68 -2.50
N VAL A 51 -0.03 -5.12 -1.31
CA VAL A 51 1.04 -4.66 -0.40
C VAL A 51 1.89 -5.84 0.09
N HIS A 52 1.28 -6.99 0.41
CA HIS A 52 2.03 -8.18 0.82
C HIS A 52 2.97 -8.65 -0.30
N ASN A 53 2.47 -8.67 -1.55
CA ASN A 53 3.28 -9.00 -2.72
C ASN A 53 4.48 -8.05 -2.87
N ILE A 54 4.25 -6.75 -2.72
CA ILE A 54 5.31 -5.73 -2.84
C ILE A 54 6.35 -5.86 -1.73
N LEU A 55 5.93 -6.07 -0.48
CA LEU A 55 6.85 -6.26 0.64
C LEU A 55 7.69 -7.52 0.47
N GLU A 56 7.08 -8.64 0.10
CA GLU A 56 7.80 -9.90 -0.13
C GLU A 56 8.75 -9.79 -1.33
N LEU A 57 8.35 -9.10 -2.39
CA LEU A 57 9.18 -8.80 -3.55
C LEU A 57 10.41 -7.98 -3.14
N CYS A 58 10.21 -6.92 -2.34
CA CYS A 58 11.31 -6.09 -1.85
C CYS A 58 12.26 -6.89 -0.95
N ARG A 59 11.72 -7.71 -0.04
CA ARG A 59 12.51 -8.57 0.86
C ARG A 59 13.37 -9.58 0.10
N ARG A 60 12.83 -10.23 -0.95
CA ARG A 60 13.58 -11.23 -1.74
C ARG A 60 14.70 -10.65 -2.58
N ASN A 61 14.54 -9.41 -3.04
CA ASN A 61 15.45 -8.78 -3.98
C ASN A 61 16.26 -7.64 -3.36
N ASN A 62 16.16 -7.43 -2.04
CA ASN A 62 16.84 -6.39 -1.29
C ASN A 62 16.58 -4.97 -1.84
N LEU A 63 15.30 -4.67 -2.12
CA LEU A 63 14.87 -3.38 -2.69
C LEU A 63 14.61 -2.35 -1.59
N ARG A 64 14.87 -1.08 -1.90
CA ARG A 64 14.36 0.05 -1.12
C ARG A 64 12.92 0.33 -1.51
N LEU A 65 12.03 0.46 -0.53
CA LEU A 65 10.60 0.64 -0.76
C LEU A 65 10.14 2.00 -0.24
N PHE A 66 9.37 2.72 -1.05
CA PHE A 66 8.56 3.84 -0.62
C PHE A 66 7.08 3.55 -0.87
N CYS A 67 6.28 3.62 0.19
CA CYS A 67 4.83 3.45 0.16
C CYS A 67 4.16 4.70 0.74
N PRO A 68 3.46 5.52 -0.06
CA PRO A 68 2.74 6.66 0.49
C PRO A 68 1.52 6.18 1.27
N SER A 69 1.39 6.71 2.48
CA SER A 69 0.13 6.64 3.21
C SER A 69 -0.79 7.81 2.85
N THR A 70 -1.76 8.13 3.71
CA THR A 70 -2.83 9.08 3.46
C THR A 70 -3.41 9.61 4.76
N ILE A 71 -3.96 10.83 4.74
CA ILE A 71 -4.80 11.34 5.82
C ILE A 71 -6.05 10.47 6.08
N GLY A 72 -6.44 9.63 5.11
CA GLY A 72 -7.51 8.65 5.27
C GLY A 72 -7.20 7.51 6.25
N ALA A 73 -5.96 7.38 6.72
CA ALA A 73 -5.58 6.45 7.79
C ALA A 73 -6.11 6.90 9.17
N PHE A 74 -6.54 8.17 9.29
CA PHE A 74 -7.14 8.72 10.50
C PHE A 74 -8.67 8.53 10.52
N GLY A 75 -9.23 8.58 11.74
CA GLY A 75 -10.67 8.55 12.00
C GLY A 75 -11.18 9.74 12.81
N PRO A 76 -12.51 9.86 13.03
CA PRO A 76 -13.11 10.93 13.84
C PRO A 76 -12.55 11.05 15.27
N GLU A 77 -12.02 9.97 15.81
CA GLU A 77 -11.42 9.91 17.15
C GLU A 77 -9.97 10.43 17.19
N THR A 78 -9.40 10.81 16.03
CA THR A 78 -8.03 11.33 15.92
C THR A 78 -7.97 12.81 16.30
N PRO A 79 -7.03 13.24 17.16
CA PRO A 79 -6.71 14.66 17.36
C PRO A 79 -6.40 15.38 16.04
N SER A 80 -6.99 16.55 15.82
CA SER A 80 -6.96 17.25 14.52
C SER A 80 -6.20 18.58 14.50
N ASN A 81 -5.63 19.04 15.62
CA ASN A 81 -4.94 20.33 15.66
C ASN A 81 -3.85 20.44 16.78
N PRO A 82 -2.59 20.11 16.46
CA PRO A 82 -2.15 19.35 15.28
C PRO A 82 -2.48 17.85 15.44
N THR A 83 -2.53 17.13 14.33
CA THR A 83 -2.50 15.65 14.35
C THR A 83 -1.05 15.21 14.57
N PRO A 84 -0.71 14.54 15.69
CA PRO A 84 0.64 14.01 15.92
C PRO A 84 0.92 12.80 15.02
N ASP A 85 2.19 12.51 14.73
CA ASP A 85 2.58 11.31 13.97
C ASP A 85 2.15 10.01 14.68
N LEU A 86 2.36 9.93 16.01
CA LEU A 86 1.90 8.82 16.83
C LEU A 86 0.58 9.20 17.52
N THR A 87 -0.53 8.62 17.03
CA THR A 87 -1.87 8.96 17.50
C THR A 87 -2.87 7.83 17.24
N ILE A 88 -4.13 8.03 17.64
CA ILE A 88 -5.20 7.06 17.40
C ILE A 88 -5.52 6.99 15.92
N GLN A 89 -5.40 5.81 15.31
CA GLN A 89 -5.80 5.55 13.93
C GLN A 89 -6.99 4.58 13.89
N ARG A 90 -8.20 5.12 13.77
CA ARG A 90 -9.47 4.35 13.67
C ARG A 90 -10.28 4.77 12.44
N PRO A 91 -9.74 4.59 11.22
CA PRO A 91 -10.41 5.03 10.01
C PRO A 91 -11.75 4.31 9.81
N LYS A 92 -12.69 4.99 9.14
CA LYS A 92 -14.05 4.48 8.86
C LYS A 92 -14.24 4.03 7.41
N THR A 93 -13.15 3.86 6.66
CA THR A 93 -13.14 3.42 5.26
C THR A 93 -12.21 2.23 5.10
N ILE A 94 -12.51 1.32 4.17
CA ILE A 94 -11.65 0.17 3.86
C ILE A 94 -10.29 0.62 3.34
N TYR A 95 -10.27 1.71 2.57
CA TYR A 95 -9.02 2.30 2.09
C TYR A 95 -8.13 2.77 3.25
N GLY A 96 -8.72 3.47 4.23
CA GLY A 96 -8.01 3.90 5.43
C GLY A 96 -7.50 2.72 6.27
N VAL A 97 -8.32 1.69 6.46
CA VAL A 97 -7.92 0.47 7.17
C VAL A 97 -6.73 -0.20 6.48
N ALA A 98 -6.77 -0.35 5.15
CA ALA A 98 -5.66 -0.93 4.40
C ALA A 98 -4.37 -0.09 4.48
N LYS A 99 -4.49 1.25 4.61
CA LYS A 99 -3.34 2.14 4.75
C LYS A 99 -2.70 2.09 6.13
N VAL A 100 -3.48 2.02 7.21
CA VAL A 100 -2.95 1.72 8.55
C VAL A 100 -2.26 0.35 8.57
N HIS A 101 -2.87 -0.66 7.95
CA HIS A 101 -2.27 -2.00 7.82
C HIS A 101 -0.91 -1.95 7.11
N MET A 102 -0.81 -1.19 6.02
CA MET A 102 0.44 -1.00 5.27
C MET A 102 1.52 -0.27 6.09
N GLU A 103 1.15 0.76 6.86
CA GLU A 103 2.08 1.47 7.76
C GLU A 103 2.66 0.52 8.81
N LEU A 104 1.80 -0.23 9.53
CA LEU A 104 2.22 -1.13 10.61
C LEU A 104 3.07 -2.32 10.13
N LEU A 105 2.98 -2.71 8.86
CA LEU A 105 3.88 -3.72 8.29
C LEU A 105 5.28 -3.17 7.96
N GLY A 106 5.42 -1.85 7.87
CA GLY A 106 6.66 -1.16 7.53
C GLY A 106 7.38 -0.50 8.72
N GLU A 107 6.75 -0.45 9.89
CA GLU A 107 7.39 -0.08 11.17
C GLU A 107 8.47 -1.09 11.59
#